data_AF-A0A965ZFL5-F1
#
_entry.id   AF-A0A965ZFL5-F1
#
_cell.length_a   1.000
_cell.length_b   1.000
_cell.length_c   1.000
_cell.angle_alpha   90.00
_cell.angle_beta   90.00
_cell.angle_gamma   90.00
#
_symmetry.space_group_name_H-M   'P 1'
#
loop_
_entity.id
_entity.type
_entity.pdbx_description
1 polymer ?
#
loop_
_entity_poly.entity_id
_entity_poly.type
_entity_poly.pdbx_seq_one_letter_code
_entity_poly.pdbx_strand_id
1 'polypeptide(L)'
;MKFDFRTNAVSFVPTSATIIIPDSVKATAKQDFIGSLSTFNLNWHADLIIYTLLKYQAGRTFIINYYDPGFGKNEQVSYTVTGSDVLTGSGGQKIDCWILNHFNDDHSDNGGYERFWISKSTNEVLKMEDFGGNGRGYRYKLKLGVSAE
;
A
#
# COMPACT_ATOMS: atom_id res chain seq x y z
N MET A 1 1.51 20.89 -2.95
CA MET A 1 0.96 20.67 -4.31
C MET A 1 -0.49 20.26 -4.16
N LYS A 2 -1.38 20.68 -5.06
CA LYS A 2 -2.80 20.27 -5.06
C LYS A 2 -3.13 19.70 -6.44
N PHE A 3 -3.69 18.49 -6.45
CA PHE A 3 -4.08 17.74 -7.65
C PHE A 3 -5.60 17.68 -7.71
N ASP A 4 -6.19 18.11 -8.83
CA ASP A 4 -7.63 18.11 -9.07
C ASP A 4 -7.97 17.12 -10.18
N PHE A 5 -8.55 15.99 -9.79
CA PHE A 5 -8.98 14.92 -10.69
C PHE A 5 -10.27 15.24 -11.47
N ARG A 6 -11.02 16.28 -11.09
CA ARG A 6 -12.23 16.70 -11.82
C ARG A 6 -11.87 17.58 -13.00
N THR A 7 -10.90 18.48 -12.80
CA THR A 7 -10.46 19.42 -13.84
C THR A 7 -9.13 19.04 -14.48
N ASN A 8 -8.53 17.90 -14.09
CA ASN A 8 -7.22 17.44 -14.53
C ASN A 8 -6.12 18.52 -14.37
N ALA A 9 -6.15 19.23 -13.25
CA ALA A 9 -5.25 20.36 -12.99
C ALA A 9 -4.33 20.11 -11.79
N VAL A 10 -3.11 20.65 -11.87
CA VAL A 10 -2.16 20.67 -10.75
C VAL A 10 -1.84 22.12 -10.41
N SER A 11 -1.94 22.46 -9.13
CA SER A 11 -1.57 23.77 -8.61
C SER A 11 -0.48 23.67 -7.56
N PHE A 12 0.42 24.64 -7.59
CA PHE A 12 1.61 24.70 -6.74
C PHE A 12 1.45 25.85 -5.77
N VAL A 13 0.88 25.56 -4.61
CA VAL A 13 0.76 26.51 -3.51
C VAL A 13 1.90 26.24 -2.53
N PRO A 14 2.90 27.13 -2.40
CA PRO A 14 3.95 26.97 -1.40
C PRO A 14 3.37 27.23 -0.01
N THR A 15 3.85 26.49 0.99
CA THR A 15 3.43 26.65 2.40
C THR A 15 4.00 27.90 3.05
N SER A 16 4.96 28.56 2.40
CA SER A 16 5.57 29.84 2.80
C SER A 16 6.06 30.58 1.55
N ALA A 17 6.06 31.91 1.58
CA ALA A 17 6.64 32.76 0.53
C ALA A 17 8.14 32.49 0.30
N THR A 18 8.84 31.90 1.26
CA THR A 18 10.27 31.56 1.16
C THR A 18 10.53 30.20 0.52
N ILE A 19 9.51 29.38 0.31
CA ILE A 19 9.66 28.04 -0.30
C ILE A 19 9.40 28.15 -1.80
N ILE A 20 10.47 28.02 -2.58
CA ILE A 20 10.40 27.95 -4.04
C ILE A 20 10.39 26.47 -4.45
N ILE A 21 9.31 26.04 -5.10
CA ILE A 21 9.26 24.72 -5.73
C ILE A 21 9.95 24.83 -7.10
N PRO A 22 11.02 24.06 -7.38
CA PRO A 22 11.72 24.12 -8.66
C PRO A 22 10.79 23.78 -9.83
N ASP A 23 10.96 24.45 -10.96
CA ASP A 23 10.10 24.24 -12.14
C ASP A 23 10.24 22.84 -12.72
N SER A 24 11.41 22.20 -12.59
CA SER A 24 11.60 20.79 -12.92
C SER A 24 10.68 19.87 -12.10
N VAL A 25 10.57 20.10 -10.80
CA VAL A 25 9.67 19.33 -9.92
C VAL A 25 8.21 19.56 -10.30
N LYS A 26 7.84 20.81 -10.62
CA LYS A 26 6.47 21.12 -11.09
C LYS A 26 6.14 20.41 -12.40
N ALA A 27 7.08 20.42 -13.34
CA ALA A 27 6.93 19.77 -14.64
C ALA A 27 6.75 18.26 -14.49
N THR A 28 7.62 17.60 -13.71
CA THR A 28 7.52 16.16 -13.42
C THR A 28 6.20 15.81 -12.73
N ALA A 29 5.84 16.51 -11.66
CA ALA A 29 4.59 16.24 -10.94
C ALA A 29 3.34 16.39 -11.84
N LYS A 30 3.34 17.37 -12.74
CA LYS A 30 2.26 17.56 -13.72
C LYS A 30 2.25 16.44 -14.76
N GLN A 31 3.42 16.05 -15.28
CA GLN A 31 3.54 14.98 -16.26
C GLN A 31 3.06 13.64 -15.69
N ASP A 32 3.51 13.29 -14.48
CA ASP A 32 3.13 12.06 -13.80
C ASP A 32 1.62 12.00 -13.54
N PHE A 33 1.03 13.11 -13.09
CA PHE A 33 -0.41 13.23 -12.87
C PHE A 33 -1.23 13.11 -14.16
N ILE A 34 -0.85 13.81 -15.22
CA ILE A 34 -1.56 13.70 -16.50
C ILE A 34 -1.41 12.27 -17.05
N GLY A 35 -0.22 11.68 -16.93
CA GLY A 35 0.05 10.31 -17.33
C GLY A 35 -0.86 9.30 -16.60
N SER A 36 -1.06 9.46 -15.29
CA SER A 36 -1.92 8.56 -14.51
C SER A 36 -3.39 8.60 -14.92
N LEU A 37 -3.88 9.66 -15.58
CA LEU A 37 -5.27 9.72 -16.04
C LEU A 37 -5.56 8.78 -17.22
N SER A 38 -4.52 8.29 -17.90
CA SER A 38 -4.64 7.37 -19.03
C SER A 38 -4.77 5.90 -18.63
N THR A 39 -4.61 5.58 -17.34
CA THR A 39 -4.62 4.21 -16.82
C THR A 39 -5.53 4.10 -15.60
N PHE A 40 -6.04 2.89 -15.33
CA PHE A 40 -6.70 2.62 -14.06
C PHE A 40 -5.64 2.46 -12.99
N ASN A 41 -5.70 3.31 -11.97
CA ASN A 41 -4.76 3.31 -10.85
C ASN A 41 -5.53 3.20 -9.54
N LEU A 42 -4.95 2.49 -8.59
CA LEU A 42 -5.38 2.48 -7.21
C LEU A 42 -4.45 3.36 -6.37
N ASN A 43 -4.93 3.83 -5.23
CA ASN A 43 -4.13 4.56 -4.26
C ASN A 43 -3.51 3.57 -3.26
N TRP A 44 -2.26 3.80 -2.86
CA TRP A 44 -1.54 2.86 -1.97
C TRP A 44 -2.21 2.75 -0.58
N HIS A 45 -2.89 3.80 -0.14
CA HIS A 45 -3.60 3.83 1.14
C HIS A 45 -4.98 3.17 1.11
N ALA A 46 -5.43 2.67 -0.04
CA ALA A 46 -6.64 1.86 -0.16
C ALA A 46 -6.37 0.35 -0.02
N ASP A 47 -5.13 -0.03 0.33
CA ASP A 47 -4.64 -1.40 0.56
C ASP A 47 -5.62 -2.26 1.37
N LEU A 48 -6.09 -1.74 2.51
CA LEU A 48 -6.96 -2.47 3.44
C LEU A 48 -8.35 -2.82 2.87
N ILE A 49 -8.77 -2.17 1.79
CA ILE A 49 -10.03 -2.47 1.09
C ILE A 49 -9.73 -3.33 -0.14
N ILE A 50 -8.70 -2.99 -0.90
CA ILE A 50 -8.39 -3.67 -2.16
C ILE A 50 -8.05 -5.13 -1.91
N TYR A 51 -7.28 -5.42 -0.87
CA TYR A 51 -6.84 -6.79 -0.57
C TYR A 51 -8.01 -7.69 -0.20
N THR A 52 -9.07 -7.17 0.39
CA THR A 52 -10.25 -7.98 0.74
C THR A 52 -11.05 -8.44 -0.48
N LEU A 53 -10.80 -7.85 -1.65
CA LEU A 53 -11.46 -8.19 -2.92
C LEU A 53 -10.68 -9.22 -3.73
N LEU A 54 -9.45 -9.55 -3.33
CA LEU A 54 -8.59 -10.46 -4.07
C LEU A 54 -9.01 -11.91 -3.86
N LYS A 55 -8.90 -12.71 -4.93
CA LYS A 55 -9.16 -14.15 -4.86
C LYS A 55 -7.88 -14.86 -4.50
N TYR A 56 -7.72 -15.23 -3.23
CA TYR A 56 -6.48 -15.84 -2.74
C TYR A 56 -6.32 -17.32 -3.13
N GLN A 57 -5.07 -17.71 -3.38
CA GLN A 57 -4.61 -19.09 -3.55
C GLN A 57 -3.11 -19.12 -3.29
N ALA A 58 -2.58 -20.21 -2.72
CA ALA A 58 -1.13 -20.39 -2.54
C ALA A 58 -0.35 -20.16 -3.86
N GLY A 59 0.74 -19.39 -3.78
CA GLY A 59 1.61 -19.08 -4.91
C GLY A 59 1.04 -18.07 -5.91
N ARG A 60 -0.16 -17.55 -5.70
CA ARG A 60 -0.78 -16.57 -6.60
C ARG A 60 -0.11 -15.20 -6.45
N THR A 61 0.23 -14.56 -7.56
CA THR A 61 0.70 -13.18 -7.60
C THR A 61 -0.36 -12.27 -8.21
N PHE A 62 -0.61 -11.15 -7.56
CA PHE A 62 -1.43 -10.05 -8.05
C PHE A 62 -0.52 -8.90 -8.49
N ILE A 63 -0.82 -8.30 -9.63
CA ILE A 63 -0.15 -7.07 -10.08
C ILE A 63 -1.17 -5.95 -9.95
N ILE A 64 -0.84 -4.94 -9.16
CA ILE A 64 -1.69 -3.79 -8.91
C ILE A 64 -0.97 -2.55 -9.43
N ASN A 65 -1.68 -1.74 -10.22
CA ASN A 65 -1.16 -0.47 -10.72
C ASN A 65 -1.49 0.64 -9.70
N TYR A 66 -0.48 1.15 -9.01
CA TYR A 66 -0.63 2.19 -8.00
C TYR A 66 -0.21 3.56 -8.51
N TYR A 67 -0.90 4.59 -8.03
CA TYR A 67 -0.52 5.98 -8.24
C TYR A 67 -0.95 6.84 -7.04
N ASP A 68 0.03 7.50 -6.43
CA ASP A 68 -0.19 8.49 -5.36
C ASP A 68 0.27 9.87 -5.84
N PRO A 69 -0.65 10.86 -5.94
CA PRO A 69 -0.31 12.18 -6.45
C PRO A 69 0.84 12.84 -5.69
N GLY A 70 1.90 13.20 -6.43
CA GLY A 70 3.09 13.84 -5.89
C GLY A 70 4.19 12.89 -5.41
N PHE A 71 4.02 11.58 -5.55
CA PHE A 71 5.02 10.57 -5.18
C PHE A 71 5.73 9.92 -6.38
N GLY A 72 5.39 10.35 -7.60
CA GLY A 72 6.00 9.89 -8.85
C GLY A 72 4.94 9.41 -9.85
N LYS A 73 5.41 8.80 -10.95
CA LYS A 73 4.55 8.12 -11.94
C LYS A 73 3.91 6.87 -11.34
N ASN A 74 2.88 6.37 -12.02
CA ASN A 74 2.25 5.10 -11.63
C ASN A 74 3.22 3.92 -11.75
N GLU A 75 3.01 2.91 -10.90
CA GLU A 75 3.87 1.74 -10.79
C GLU A 75 3.04 0.45 -10.73
N GLN A 76 3.50 -0.57 -11.45
CA GLN A 76 2.97 -1.93 -11.33
C GLN A 76 3.69 -2.67 -10.23
N VAL A 77 2.93 -3.09 -9.23
CA VAL A 77 3.46 -3.63 -7.99
C VAL A 77 2.94 -5.04 -7.77
N SER A 78 3.87 -5.96 -7.47
CA SER A 78 3.56 -7.38 -7.27
C SER A 78 3.30 -7.71 -5.80
N TYR A 79 2.20 -8.43 -5.56
CA TYR A 79 1.84 -8.98 -4.26
C TYR A 79 1.65 -10.50 -4.39
N THR A 80 2.43 -11.29 -3.68
CA THR A 80 2.43 -12.76 -3.82
C THR A 80 1.93 -13.43 -2.56
N VAL A 81 1.04 -14.42 -2.72
CA VAL A 81 0.60 -15.30 -1.63
C VAL A 81 1.69 -16.32 -1.36
N THR A 82 2.54 -16.05 -0.37
CA THR A 82 3.74 -16.86 -0.07
C THR A 82 3.43 -18.07 0.80
N GLY A 83 2.29 -18.08 1.49
CA GLY A 83 1.91 -19.20 2.33
C GLY A 83 0.64 -18.98 3.15
N SER A 84 0.58 -19.66 4.28
CA SER A 84 -0.48 -19.53 5.28
C SER A 84 0.11 -19.47 6.67
N ASP A 85 -0.61 -18.83 7.59
CA ASP A 85 -0.24 -18.72 8.99
C ASP A 85 -1.51 -18.67 9.86
N VAL A 86 -1.37 -18.93 11.15
CA VAL A 86 -2.48 -18.91 12.11
C VAL A 86 -2.25 -17.80 13.13
N LEU A 87 -3.08 -16.75 13.05
CA LEU A 87 -3.11 -15.73 14.09
C LEU A 87 -3.88 -16.21 15.31
N THR A 88 -3.47 -15.74 16.49
CA THR A 88 -4.23 -15.90 17.73
C THR A 88 -4.86 -14.55 18.06
N GLY A 89 -6.18 -14.48 18.02
CA GLY A 89 -6.92 -13.28 18.42
C GLY A 89 -6.84 -13.04 19.93
N SER A 90 -7.28 -11.87 20.37
CA SER A 90 -7.25 -11.47 21.78
C SER A 90 -8.05 -12.38 22.72
N GLY A 91 -9.09 -13.05 22.20
CA GLY A 91 -9.89 -14.04 22.94
C GLY A 91 -9.35 -15.47 22.85
N GLY A 92 -8.14 -15.66 22.32
CA GLY A 92 -7.51 -16.99 22.14
C GLY A 92 -7.97 -17.74 20.89
N GLN A 93 -8.90 -17.18 20.10
CA GLN A 93 -9.37 -17.80 18.87
C GLN A 93 -8.24 -17.92 17.85
N LYS A 94 -8.19 -19.06 17.15
CA LYS A 94 -7.23 -19.30 16.06
C LYS A 94 -7.86 -18.89 14.73
N ILE A 95 -7.14 -18.09 13.95
CA ILE A 95 -7.62 -17.55 12.68
C ILE A 95 -6.64 -17.95 11.58
N ASP A 96 -7.09 -18.83 10.68
CA ASP A 96 -6.31 -19.23 9.51
C ASP A 96 -6.24 -18.07 8.50
N CYS A 97 -5.03 -17.74 8.07
CA CYS A 97 -4.74 -16.59 7.24
C CYS A 97 -3.91 -16.99 6.02
N TRP A 98 -4.11 -16.28 4.91
CA TRP A 98 -3.12 -16.16 3.84
C TRP A 98 -2.03 -15.18 4.25
N ILE A 99 -0.80 -15.46 3.83
CA ILE A 99 0.32 -14.51 3.88
C ILE A 99 0.50 -13.89 2.50
N LEU A 100 0.27 -12.59 2.41
CA LEU A 100 0.47 -11.80 1.19
C LEU A 100 1.68 -10.89 1.39
N ASN A 101 2.68 -11.01 0.52
CA ASN A 101 3.90 -10.21 0.59
C ASN A 101 4.04 -9.29 -0.61
N HIS A 102 4.50 -8.08 -0.31
CA HIS A 102 5.08 -7.14 -1.25
C HIS A 102 6.61 -7.22 -1.04
N PHE A 103 7.36 -7.36 -2.13
CA PHE A 103 8.81 -7.66 -2.16
C PHE A 103 9.22 -9.07 -1.64
N ASN A 104 10.50 -9.40 -1.84
CA ASN A 104 11.11 -10.60 -1.27
C ASN A 104 11.32 -10.41 0.22
N ASP A 105 10.59 -11.20 0.99
CA ASP A 105 10.67 -11.24 2.45
C ASP A 105 11.79 -12.21 2.87
N ASP A 106 13.01 -11.84 2.50
CA ASP A 106 14.22 -12.60 2.83
C ASP A 106 14.71 -12.33 4.26
N HIS A 107 13.96 -11.51 5.02
CA HIS A 107 14.29 -11.06 6.36
C HIS A 107 15.71 -10.47 6.49
N SER A 108 16.28 -9.96 5.40
CA SER A 108 17.57 -9.30 5.45
C SER A 108 17.44 -7.89 6.04
N ASP A 109 18.40 -7.47 6.85
CA ASP A 109 18.39 -6.11 7.45
C ASP A 109 18.44 -4.99 6.39
N ASN A 110 18.91 -5.33 5.18
CA ASN A 110 19.04 -4.43 4.04
C ASN A 110 17.78 -4.44 3.15
N GLY A 111 17.05 -5.54 3.10
CA GLY A 111 15.83 -5.75 2.34
C GLY A 111 14.60 -5.53 3.22
N GLY A 112 13.96 -4.37 3.05
CA GLY A 112 12.66 -4.17 3.68
C GLY A 112 11.63 -5.21 3.21
N TYR A 113 10.60 -5.46 4.01
CA TYR A 113 9.49 -6.34 3.65
C TYR A 113 8.17 -5.70 4.06
N GLU A 114 7.10 -6.03 3.33
CA GLU A 114 5.74 -5.68 3.71
C GLU A 114 4.85 -6.91 3.59
N ARG A 115 4.29 -7.35 4.72
CA ARG A 115 3.57 -8.62 4.89
C ARG A 115 2.19 -8.38 5.46
N PHE A 116 1.19 -9.02 4.88
CA PHE A 116 -0.21 -8.94 5.30
C PHE A 116 -0.77 -10.31 5.64
N TRP A 117 -1.51 -10.37 6.74
CA TRP A 117 -2.30 -11.54 7.13
C TRP A 117 -3.75 -11.31 6.73
N ILE A 118 -4.23 -12.13 5.79
CA ILE A 118 -5.58 -12.03 5.25
C ILE A 118 -6.39 -13.22 5.73
N SER A 119 -7.47 -12.99 6.46
CA SER A 119 -8.37 -14.04 6.94
C SER A 119 -8.87 -14.92 5.79
N LYS A 120 -8.71 -16.24 5.86
CA LYS A 120 -9.25 -17.14 4.83
C LYS A 120 -10.77 -17.20 4.83
N SER A 121 -11.41 -16.94 5.98
CA SER A 121 -12.85 -17.02 6.14
C SER A 121 -13.58 -15.73 5.76
N THR A 122 -12.95 -14.57 5.98
CA THR A 122 -13.58 -13.25 5.76
C THR A 122 -12.91 -12.40 4.70
N ASN A 123 -11.74 -12.81 4.19
CA ASN A 123 -10.85 -12.01 3.33
C ASN A 123 -10.40 -10.67 3.94
N GLU A 124 -10.63 -10.42 5.23
CA GLU A 124 -10.23 -9.18 5.86
C GLU A 124 -8.72 -9.16 6.14
N VAL A 125 -8.09 -7.98 6.00
CA VAL A 125 -6.72 -7.74 6.48
C VAL A 125 -6.75 -7.64 8.00
N LEU A 126 -6.09 -8.57 8.70
CA LEU A 126 -6.08 -8.62 10.17
C LEU A 126 -4.82 -8.02 10.78
N LYS A 127 -3.70 -8.14 10.08
CA LYS A 127 -2.39 -7.66 10.52
C LYS A 127 -1.58 -7.25 9.30
N MET A 128 -0.76 -6.22 9.47
CA MET A 128 0.34 -5.90 8.58
C MET A 128 1.62 -5.65 9.38
N GLU A 129 2.72 -6.13 8.83
CA GLU A 129 4.07 -5.78 9.23
C GLU A 129 4.78 -5.16 8.03
N ASP A 130 5.45 -4.03 8.27
CA ASP A 130 6.22 -3.32 7.27
C ASP A 130 7.54 -2.89 7.90
N PHE A 131 8.63 -3.38 7.34
CA PHE A 131 9.98 -3.03 7.72
C PHE A 131 10.65 -2.32 6.56
N GLY A 132 11.08 -1.07 6.77
CA GLY A 132 11.64 -0.27 5.68
C GLY A 132 13.08 -0.63 5.28
N GLY A 133 13.74 -1.57 5.99
CA GLY A 133 15.16 -1.88 5.83
C GLY A 133 16.07 -0.71 6.23
N ASN A 134 17.38 -0.94 6.32
CA ASN A 134 18.39 0.13 6.45
C ASN A 134 18.10 1.18 7.56
N GLY A 135 17.57 0.75 8.71
CA GLY A 135 17.25 1.64 9.83
C GLY A 135 16.02 2.54 9.64
N ARG A 136 15.20 2.33 8.59
CA ARG A 136 13.99 3.12 8.30
C ARG A 136 12.80 2.83 9.22
N GLY A 137 12.96 1.92 10.18
CA GLY A 137 11.99 1.62 11.22
C GLY A 137 10.97 0.55 10.82
N TYR A 138 10.04 0.31 11.75
CA TYR A 138 8.99 -0.70 11.65
C TYR A 138 7.62 -0.05 11.78
N ARG A 139 6.68 -0.52 10.97
CA ARG A 139 5.27 -0.14 10.99
C ARG A 139 4.41 -1.38 11.12
N TYR A 140 3.39 -1.28 11.95
CA TYR A 140 2.42 -2.34 12.19
C TYR A 140 1.02 -1.78 12.04
N LYS A 141 0.12 -2.57 11.42
CA LYS A 141 -1.33 -2.36 11.52
C LYS A 141 -1.94 -3.62 12.13
N LEU A 142 -2.86 -3.46 13.07
CA LEU A 142 -3.65 -4.56 13.62
C LEU A 142 -5.13 -4.18 13.59
N LYS A 143 -5.98 -5.08 13.09
CA LYS A 143 -7.42 -4.93 13.21
C LYS A 143 -7.81 -5.24 14.65
N LEU A 144 -8.30 -4.22 15.36
CA LEU A 144 -8.83 -4.41 16.69
C LEU A 144 -10.17 -5.15 16.60
N GLY A 145 -10.39 -6.10 17.51
CA GLY A 145 -11.70 -6.70 17.73
C GLY A 145 -12.61 -5.66 18.38
N VAL A 146 -13.15 -4.73 17.59
CA VAL A 146 -14.16 -3.80 18.08
C VAL A 146 -15.42 -4.61 18.27
N SER A 147 -15.75 -4.95 19.51
CA SER A 147 -17.07 -5.47 19.84
C SER A 147 -18.09 -4.42 19.41
N ALA A 148 -19.04 -4.80 18.56
CA ALA A 148 -20.28 -4.04 18.50
C ALA A 148 -20.94 -4.23 19.87
N GLU A 149 -21.17 -3.12 20.58
CA GLU A 149 -22.21 -3.07 21.61
C GLU A 149 -23.58 -3.38 20.97
#